data_AF-A0A8H5BRZ9-F1
#
_entry.id   AF-A0A8H5BRZ9-F1
#
_cell.length_a   1.000
_cell.length_b   1.000
_cell.length_c   1.000
_cell.angle_alpha   90.00
_cell.angle_beta   90.00
_cell.angle_gamma   90.00
#
_symmetry.space_group_name_H-M   'P 1'
#
loop_
_entity.id
_entity.type
_entity.pdbx_description
1 polymer ?
#
loop_
_entity_poly.entity_id
_entity_poly.type
_entity_poly.pdbx_seq_one_letter_code
_entity_poly.pdbx_strand_id
1 'polypeptide(L)'
;MPIEAGSGEQQLESGRTYKFANVKTGSALTIHPATLRVTGNRYIGSPLQLWDTDTQDGFWTFKNAETGLYLGFDLGEVVQNDVHVIATSNPFAWSVKEMQRGGQN
;
A
#
# COMPACT_ATOMS: atom_id res chain seq x y z
N MET A 1 8.18 33.29 17.85
CA MET A 1 7.56 32.30 16.94
C MET A 1 8.47 31.07 16.90
N PRO A 2 8.06 29.92 17.43
CA PRO A 2 8.74 28.66 17.15
C PRO A 2 8.01 27.89 16.05
N ILE A 3 8.81 27.20 15.26
CA ILE A 3 8.44 26.36 14.13
C ILE A 3 8.24 24.98 14.74
N GLU A 4 6.99 24.51 14.86
CA GLU A 4 6.74 23.14 15.35
C GLU A 4 6.95 22.14 14.22
N ALA A 5 7.88 21.23 14.44
CA ALA A 5 8.11 20.07 13.61
C ALA A 5 6.81 19.28 13.50
N GLY A 6 6.31 19.09 12.27
CA GLY A 6 5.17 18.23 12.01
C GLY A 6 5.48 16.79 12.35
N SER A 7 5.25 16.40 13.60
CA SER A 7 5.01 15.01 14.01
C SER A 7 3.59 14.63 13.55
N GLY A 8 3.40 14.52 12.24
CA GLY A 8 2.14 14.08 11.68
C GLY A 8 2.08 12.56 11.70
N GLU A 9 1.27 11.99 12.58
CA GLU A 9 0.64 10.70 12.27
C GLU A 9 -0.12 10.90 10.95
N GLN A 10 0.46 10.43 9.85
CA GLN A 10 -0.08 10.67 8.53
C GLN A 10 -1.24 9.69 8.31
N GLN A 11 -2.45 10.14 8.61
CA GLN A 11 -3.67 9.41 8.29
C GLN A 11 -3.77 9.24 6.76
N LEU A 12 -4.31 8.11 6.32
CA LEU A 12 -4.50 7.85 4.90
C LEU A 12 -5.59 8.78 4.36
N GLU A 13 -5.29 9.52 3.30
CA GLU A 13 -6.23 10.41 2.62
C GLU A 13 -6.64 9.80 1.26
N SER A 14 -7.90 9.99 0.87
CA SER A 14 -8.35 9.63 -0.49
C SER A 14 -7.81 10.63 -1.52
N GLY A 15 -7.51 10.15 -2.73
CA GLY A 15 -6.99 10.95 -3.84
C GLY A 15 -5.51 11.32 -3.69
N ARG A 16 -4.76 10.64 -2.81
CA ARG A 16 -3.33 10.84 -2.62
C ARG A 16 -2.54 9.66 -3.18
N THR A 17 -1.26 9.90 -3.45
CA THR A 17 -0.34 8.84 -3.84
C THR A 17 0.63 8.57 -2.69
N TYR A 18 0.74 7.32 -2.27
CA TYR A 18 1.60 6.90 -1.18
C TYR A 18 2.63 5.86 -1.61
N LYS A 19 3.70 5.80 -0.84
CA LYS A 19 4.66 4.69 -0.83
C LYS A 19 4.39 3.84 0.40
N PHE A 20 4.01 2.58 0.21
CA PHE A 20 3.94 1.63 1.31
C PHE A 20 5.32 1.06 1.61
N ALA A 21 5.80 1.24 2.84
CA ALA A 21 7.11 0.79 3.26
C ALA A 21 6.99 -0.25 4.39
N ASN A 22 7.74 -1.34 4.26
CA ASN A 22 7.91 -2.29 5.34
C ASN A 22 8.78 -1.65 6.44
N VAL A 23 8.21 -1.44 7.63
CA VAL A 23 8.89 -0.75 8.75
C VAL A 23 10.16 -1.47 9.21
N LYS A 24 10.24 -2.80 9.08
CA LYS A 24 11.39 -3.60 9.52
C LYS A 24 12.56 -3.56 8.55
N THR A 25 12.28 -3.62 7.24
CA THR A 25 13.30 -3.74 6.20
C THR A 25 13.56 -2.44 5.45
N GLY A 26 12.69 -1.44 5.58
CA GLY A 26 12.72 -0.19 4.80
C GLY A 26 12.37 -0.38 3.31
N SER A 27 12.00 -1.60 2.90
CA SER A 27 11.63 -1.88 1.51
C SER A 27 10.27 -1.28 1.17
N ALA A 28 10.14 -0.78 -0.06
CA ALA A 28 8.92 -0.25 -0.63
C ALA A 28 8.18 -1.32 -1.44
N LEU A 29 6.86 -1.35 -1.28
CA LEU A 29 5.97 -2.23 -2.02
C LEU A 29 6.00 -1.87 -3.51
N THR A 30 6.46 -2.81 -4.33
CA THR A 30 6.74 -2.63 -5.76
C THR A 30 5.99 -3.67 -6.56
N ILE A 31 5.31 -3.26 -7.62
CA ILE A 31 4.69 -4.18 -8.59
C ILE A 31 5.70 -4.59 -9.68
N HIS A 32 5.64 -5.85 -10.10
CA HIS A 32 6.34 -6.38 -11.27
C HIS A 32 5.34 -6.66 -12.39
N PRO A 33 5.16 -5.75 -13.37
CA PRO A 33 4.08 -5.83 -14.35
C PRO A 33 4.08 -7.14 -15.16
N ALA A 34 5.27 -7.68 -15.47
CA ALA A 34 5.42 -8.91 -16.24
C ALA A 34 4.92 -10.17 -15.52
N THR A 35 4.87 -10.16 -14.19
CA THR A 35 4.49 -11.33 -13.39
C THR A 35 3.31 -11.08 -12.46
N LEU A 36 2.81 -9.83 -12.42
CA LEU A 36 1.79 -9.34 -11.48
C LEU A 36 2.15 -9.51 -10.00
N ARG A 37 3.39 -9.88 -9.69
CA ARG A 37 3.86 -10.05 -8.32
C ARG A 37 4.05 -8.69 -7.66
N VAL A 38 3.73 -8.63 -6.37
CA VAL A 38 4.02 -7.48 -5.53
C VAL A 38 5.09 -7.88 -4.52
N THR A 39 6.21 -7.15 -4.48
CA THR A 39 7.36 -7.46 -3.62
C THR A 39 7.89 -6.22 -2.91
N GLY A 40 8.61 -6.43 -1.80
CA GLY A 40 9.38 -5.35 -1.17
C GLY A 40 10.74 -5.16 -1.85
N ASN A 41 11.01 -3.98 -2.40
CA ASN A 41 12.31 -3.63 -2.98
C ASN A 41 12.86 -2.33 -2.39
N ARG A 42 14.13 -2.01 -2.65
CA ARG A 42 14.67 -0.69 -2.32
C ARG A 42 13.86 0.40 -3.02
N TYR A 43 13.50 1.46 -2.29
CA TYR A 43 12.85 2.62 -2.89
C TYR A 43 13.84 3.39 -3.79
N ILE A 44 13.45 3.59 -5.05
CA ILE A 44 14.20 4.33 -6.06
C ILE A 44 13.37 5.46 -6.69
N GLY A 45 12.17 5.74 -6.18
CA GLY A 45 11.28 6.77 -6.72
C GLY A 45 10.55 6.37 -8.00
N SER A 46 10.52 5.07 -8.34
CA SER A 46 9.78 4.60 -9.51
C SER A 46 8.26 4.65 -9.25
N PRO A 47 7.45 5.04 -10.25
CA PRO A 47 5.98 4.94 -10.17
C PRO A 47 5.45 3.51 -9.93
N LEU A 48 6.25 2.47 -10.23
CA LEU A 48 5.95 1.08 -9.85
C LEU A 48 5.97 0.84 -8.32
N GLN A 49 6.44 1.82 -7.55
CA GLN A 49 6.52 1.79 -6.08
C GLN A 49 5.52 2.74 -5.41
N LEU A 50 4.66 3.37 -6.22
CA LEU A 50 3.69 4.36 -5.81
C LEU A 50 2.27 3.83 -6.01
N TRP A 51 1.40 4.15 -5.07
CA TRP A 51 0.05 3.63 -4.99
C TRP A 51 -0.92 4.77 -4.71
N ASP A 52 -1.81 5.02 -5.66
CA ASP A 52 -2.92 5.94 -5.54
C ASP A 52 -3.99 5.33 -4.64
N THR A 53 -4.44 6.12 -3.67
CA THR A 53 -5.47 5.74 -2.71
C THR A 53 -6.80 6.32 -3.11
N ASP A 54 -7.84 5.50 -3.00
CA ASP A 54 -9.21 5.94 -3.12
C ASP A 54 -10.09 5.18 -2.13
N THR A 55 -11.26 5.71 -1.82
CA THR A 55 -12.26 5.11 -0.93
C THR A 55 -13.51 4.77 -1.71
N GLN A 56 -13.92 3.50 -1.67
CA GLN A 56 -15.16 3.00 -2.27
C GLN A 56 -15.98 2.30 -1.19
N ASP A 57 -17.22 2.73 -0.98
CA ASP A 57 -18.16 2.16 0.00
C ASP A 57 -17.59 2.01 1.43
N GLY A 58 -16.71 2.95 1.83
CA GLY A 58 -16.05 2.93 3.14
C GLY A 58 -14.81 2.04 3.24
N PHE A 59 -14.38 1.41 2.14
CA PHE A 59 -13.15 0.61 2.06
C PHE A 59 -12.09 1.32 1.22
N TRP A 60 -10.83 1.03 1.52
CA TRP A 60 -9.70 1.56 0.76
C TRP A 60 -9.41 0.71 -0.47
N THR A 61 -9.05 1.38 -1.56
CA THR A 61 -8.49 0.76 -2.75
C THR A 61 -7.11 1.37 -3.02
N PHE A 62 -6.21 0.55 -3.53
CA PHE A 62 -4.83 0.94 -3.82
C PHE A 62 -4.52 0.60 -5.26
N LYS A 63 -4.36 1.61 -6.10
CA LYS A 63 -4.05 1.47 -7.52
C LYS A 63 -2.61 1.86 -7.77
N ASN A 64 -1.83 1.02 -8.43
CA ASN A 64 -0.46 1.38 -8.76
C ASN A 64 -0.44 2.53 -9.80
N ALA A 65 0.38 3.54 -9.53
CA ALA A 65 0.42 4.78 -10.32
C ALA A 65 0.91 4.60 -11.76
N GLU A 66 1.72 3.55 -12.03
CA GLU A 66 2.24 3.26 -13.37
C GLU A 66 1.28 2.38 -14.18
N THR A 67 0.88 1.25 -13.59
CA THR A 67 0.19 0.16 -14.30
C THR A 67 -1.33 0.30 -14.27
N GLY A 68 -1.85 1.05 -13.31
CA GLY A 68 -3.27 1.11 -13.02
C GLY A 68 -3.87 -0.18 -12.44
N LEU A 69 -3.05 -1.15 -12.04
CA LEU A 69 -3.48 -2.38 -11.39
C LEU A 69 -3.67 -2.16 -9.88
N TYR A 70 -4.59 -2.90 -9.29
CA TYR A 70 -4.94 -2.79 -7.88
C TYR A 70 -4.15 -3.77 -7.02
N LEU A 71 -3.87 -3.38 -5.78
CA LEU A 71 -3.33 -4.28 -4.77
C LEU A 71 -4.44 -5.22 -4.31
N GLY A 72 -4.28 -6.53 -4.45
CA GLY A 72 -5.33 -7.49 -4.12
C GLY A 72 -4.82 -8.92 -3.99
N PHE A 73 -5.73 -9.88 -4.08
CA PHE A 73 -5.45 -11.31 -4.16
C PHE A 73 -6.01 -11.88 -5.46
N ASP A 74 -5.55 -13.06 -5.87
CA ASP A 74 -6.08 -13.72 -7.06
C ASP A 74 -7.58 -14.04 -6.89
N LEU A 75 -8.37 -13.68 -7.90
CA LEU A 75 -9.83 -13.82 -7.88
C LEU A 75 -10.17 -15.28 -8.16
N GLY A 76 -10.58 -16.01 -7.12
CA GLY A 76 -10.94 -17.42 -7.21
C GLY A 76 -10.39 -18.27 -6.08
N GLU A 77 -9.43 -17.75 -5.32
CA GLU A 77 -8.91 -18.40 -4.12
C GLU A 77 -9.57 -17.84 -2.86
N VAL A 78 -9.94 -18.73 -1.94
CA VAL A 78 -10.25 -18.31 -0.57
C VAL A 78 -8.94 -17.87 0.05
N VAL A 79 -8.86 -16.60 0.50
CA VAL A 79 -7.66 -16.07 1.15
C VAL A 79 -7.34 -16.93 2.38
N GLN A 80 -6.20 -17.62 2.33
CA GLN A 80 -5.65 -18.45 3.40
C GLN A 80 -4.27 -17.91 3.80
N ASN A 81 -3.70 -18.48 4.86
CA ASN A 81 -2.30 -18.24 5.18
C ASN A 81 -1.43 -18.60 3.95
N ASP A 82 -0.37 -17.82 3.74
CA ASP A 82 0.56 -17.93 2.61
C ASP A 82 0.00 -17.54 1.23
N VAL A 83 -1.23 -17.04 1.14
CA VAL A 83 -1.71 -16.41 -0.10
C VAL A 83 -1.00 -15.06 -0.28
N HIS A 84 -0.32 -14.93 -1.41
CA HIS A 84 0.43 -13.73 -1.73
C HIS A 84 -0.49 -12.62 -2.23
N VAL A 85 -0.20 -11.39 -1.79
CA VAL A 85 -0.75 -10.20 -2.42
C VAL A 85 -0.19 -10.07 -3.83
N ILE A 86 -1.07 -9.88 -4.81
CA ILE A 86 -0.75 -9.72 -6.22
C ILE A 86 -1.38 -8.45 -6.77
N ALA A 87 -1.06 -8.13 -8.02
CA ALA A 87 -1.71 -7.09 -8.78
C ALA A 87 -2.95 -7.63 -9.50
N THR A 88 -4.10 -6.97 -9.32
CA THR A 88 -5.39 -7.36 -9.89
C THR A 88 -5.91 -6.28 -10.84
N SER A 89 -6.68 -6.69 -11.86
CA SER A 89 -7.34 -5.74 -12.78
C SER A 89 -8.57 -5.08 -12.15
N ASN A 90 -9.20 -5.72 -11.16
CA ASN A 90 -10.38 -5.21 -10.47
C ASN A 90 -9.99 -4.53 -9.15
N PRO A 91 -10.69 -3.46 -8.74
CA PRO A 91 -10.54 -2.88 -7.42
C PRO A 91 -10.71 -3.93 -6.32
N PHE A 92 -9.85 -3.86 -5.31
CA PHE A 92 -9.91 -4.72 -4.14
C PHE A 92 -10.15 -3.87 -2.90
N ALA A 93 -11.19 -4.22 -2.13
CA ALA A 93 -11.61 -3.47 -0.95
C ALA A 93 -10.80 -3.89 0.29
N TRP A 94 -10.06 -2.94 0.86
CA TRP A 94 -9.24 -3.14 2.05
C TRP A 94 -9.82 -2.41 3.26
N SER A 95 -9.88 -3.11 4.39
CA SER A 95 -10.01 -2.48 5.71
C SER A 95 -8.62 -2.18 6.25
N VAL A 96 -8.27 -0.89 6.37
CA VAL A 96 -7.00 -0.45 6.97
C VAL A 96 -7.23 -0.10 8.43
N LYS A 97 -6.34 -0.57 9.31
CA LYS A 97 -6.32 -0.18 10.72
C LYS A 97 -4.98 0.46 11.02
N GLU A 98 -5.02 1.61 11.67
CA GLU A 98 -3.81 2.23 12.20
C GLU A 98 -3.27 1.35 13.32
N MET A 99 -2.01 0.92 13.19
CA MET A 99 -1.31 0.36 14.34
C MET A 99 -0.64 1.51 15.08
N GLN A 100 -1.09 1.77 16.30
CA GLN A 100 -0.30 2.56 17.23
C GLN A 100 1.04 1.85 17.43
N ARG A 101 2.15 2.56 17.23
CA ARG A 101 3.47 2.06 17.65
C ARG A 101 3.41 1.89 19.17
N GLY A 102 3.28 0.64 19.62
CA GLY A 102 3.35 0.32 21.04
C GLY A 102 4.64 0.91 21.63
N GLY A 103 4.49 1.73 22.68
CA GLY A 103 5.60 2.20 23.49
C GLY A 103 6.37 1.00 24.03
N GLN A 104 7.69 1.06 23.92
CA GLN A 104 8.56 0.19 24.71
C GLN A 104 8.34 0.53 26.19
N ASN A 105 7.88 -0.45 26.97
CA ASN A 105 8.09 -0.49 28.42
C ASN A 105 9.42 -1.19 28.71
#